data_AF-A0A5J4DRL2-F1
#
_entry.id   AF-A0A5J4DRL2-F1
#
_cell.length_a   1.000
_cell.length_b   1.000
_cell.length_c   1.000
_cell.angle_alpha   90.00
_cell.angle_beta   90.00
_cell.angle_gamma   90.00
#
_symmetry.space_group_name_H-M   'P 1'
#
loop_
_entity.id
_entity.type
_entity.pdbx_description
1 polymer ?
#
loop_
_entity_poly.entity_id
_entity_poly.type
_entity_poly.pdbx_seq_one_letter_code
_entity_poly.pdbx_strand_id
1 'polypeptide(L)'
;MSTSKINELQNKIIQIKKELSEINKEEKPLPEFIDTTNILRSNEYLKKSNEEKSKLLIAYEEYANELEHLVSSIYKIKGDITNLKSRIKSRKKPKKKINKKRILKRKSRKRKTKAKPRRRKSRKSRR
;
A
#
# COMPACT_ATOMS: atom_id res chain seq x y z
N MET A 1 5.78 -12.45 7.17
CA MET A 1 4.47 -12.92 6.69
C MET A 1 4.59 -14.37 6.32
N SER A 2 4.07 -15.27 7.16
CA SER A 2 4.15 -16.70 6.93
C SER A 2 3.07 -17.14 5.94
N THR A 3 3.45 -17.22 4.66
CA THR A 3 2.64 -17.89 3.63
C THR A 3 2.29 -19.35 4.00
N SER A 4 3.07 -19.95 4.91
CA SER A 4 2.81 -21.27 5.53
C SER A 4 1.38 -21.39 6.06
N LYS A 5 0.89 -20.40 6.83
CA LYS A 5 -0.41 -20.50 7.49
C LYS A 5 -1.58 -20.51 6.49
N ILE A 6 -1.45 -19.75 5.41
CA ILE A 6 -2.42 -19.71 4.31
C ILE A 6 -2.41 -21.01 3.53
N ASN A 7 -1.23 -21.58 3.27
CA ASN A 7 -1.09 -22.87 2.60
C ASN A 7 -1.69 -24.01 3.47
N GLU A 8 -1.46 -23.97 4.78
CA GLU A 8 -2.07 -24.91 5.73
C GLU A 8 -3.59 -24.83 5.71
N LEU A 9 -4.16 -23.61 5.73
CA LEU A 9 -5.61 -23.39 5.63
C LEU A 9 -6.17 -23.85 4.28
N GLN A 10 -5.47 -23.62 3.18
CA GLN A 10 -5.86 -24.15 1.86
C GLN A 10 -5.90 -25.67 1.84
N ASN A 11 -4.87 -26.32 2.40
CA ASN A 11 -4.82 -27.77 2.49
C ASN A 11 -5.97 -28.32 3.35
N LYS A 12 -6.27 -27.68 4.49
CA LYS A 12 -7.43 -28.02 5.33
C LYS A 12 -8.75 -27.89 4.56
N ILE A 13 -8.96 -26.79 3.83
CA ILE A 13 -10.16 -26.59 3.00
C ILE A 13 -10.28 -27.68 1.93
N ILE A 14 -9.18 -28.04 1.26
CA ILE A 14 -9.17 -29.11 0.25
C ILE A 14 -9.54 -30.45 0.89
N GLN A 15 -9.00 -30.74 2.07
CA GLN A 15 -9.28 -31.98 2.78
C GLN A 15 -10.76 -32.08 3.18
N ILE A 16 -11.31 -31.05 3.83
CA ILE A 16 -12.72 -31.01 4.23
C ILE A 16 -13.64 -31.15 3.00
N LYS A 17 -13.28 -30.55 1.85
CA LYS A 17 -14.03 -30.72 0.60
C LYS A 17 -14.02 -32.16 0.09
N LYS A 18 -12.90 -32.88 0.23
CA LYS A 18 -12.82 -34.30 -0.15
C LYS A 18 -13.71 -35.13 0.76
N GLU A 19 -13.62 -34.94 2.06
CA GLU A 19 -14.45 -35.63 3.06
C GLU A 19 -15.95 -35.39 2.81
N LEU A 20 -16.36 -34.15 2.52
CA LEU A 20 -17.73 -33.81 2.12
C LEU A 20 -18.17 -34.52 0.83
N SER A 21 -17.27 -34.62 -0.15
CA SER A 21 -17.57 -35.30 -1.42
C SER A 21 -17.75 -36.82 -1.24
N GLU A 22 -17.11 -37.41 -0.25
CA GLU A 22 -17.25 -38.82 0.10
C GLU A 22 -18.57 -39.06 0.81
N ILE A 23 -18.88 -38.24 1.82
CA ILE A 23 -20.16 -38.28 2.55
C ILE A 23 -21.32 -38.22 1.55
N ASN A 24 -21.33 -37.25 0.63
CA ASN A 24 -22.43 -37.06 -0.33
C ASN A 24 -22.68 -38.24 -1.30
N LYS A 25 -21.78 -39.22 -1.39
CA LYS A 25 -22.02 -40.42 -2.20
C LYS A 25 -22.94 -41.44 -1.52
N GLU A 26 -23.07 -41.39 -0.20
CA GLU A 26 -23.74 -42.41 0.63
C GLU A 26 -25.24 -42.16 0.87
N GLU A 27 -25.80 -41.05 0.38
CA GLU A 27 -27.14 -40.58 0.74
C GLU A 27 -28.30 -41.45 0.21
N LYS A 28 -28.07 -42.32 -0.78
CA LYS A 28 -29.15 -43.07 -1.44
C LYS A 28 -29.82 -44.08 -0.51
N PRO A 29 -31.17 -44.11 -0.41
CA PRO A 29 -31.88 -45.09 0.41
C PRO A 29 -31.56 -46.51 -0.08
N LEU A 30 -31.37 -47.43 0.87
CA LEU A 30 -31.14 -48.84 0.52
C LEU A 30 -32.50 -49.55 0.41
N PRO A 31 -32.77 -50.24 -0.71
CA PRO A 31 -34.04 -50.95 -0.90
C PRO A 31 -34.19 -52.14 0.06
N GLU A 32 -33.10 -52.62 0.65
CA GLU A 32 -33.07 -53.70 1.64
C GLU A 32 -33.62 -53.28 3.00
N PHE A 33 -33.69 -51.98 3.28
CA PHE A 33 -34.10 -51.45 4.57
C PHE A 33 -35.54 -50.98 4.57
N ILE A 34 -36.24 -51.21 5.68
CA ILE A 34 -37.53 -50.61 5.95
C ILE A 34 -37.40 -49.08 6.04
N ASP A 35 -38.48 -48.38 5.71
CA ASP A 35 -38.49 -46.91 5.57
C ASP A 35 -37.98 -46.20 6.83
N THR A 36 -38.35 -46.69 8.02
CA THR A 36 -37.90 -46.10 9.29
C THR A 36 -36.38 -46.16 9.46
N THR A 37 -35.74 -47.25 9.04
CA THR A 37 -34.29 -47.41 9.08
C THR A 37 -33.61 -46.50 8.05
N ASN A 38 -34.17 -46.38 6.84
CA ASN A 38 -33.67 -45.43 5.84
C ASN A 38 -33.78 -43.97 6.33
N ILE A 39 -34.86 -43.60 7.02
CA ILE A 39 -35.04 -42.27 7.62
C ILE A 39 -33.96 -42.01 8.69
N LEU A 40 -33.73 -42.95 9.62
CA LEU A 40 -32.68 -42.79 10.63
C LEU A 40 -31.30 -42.59 10.00
N ARG A 41 -30.98 -43.39 8.98
CA ARG A 41 -29.71 -43.26 8.25
C ARG A 41 -29.58 -41.91 7.55
N SER A 42 -30.66 -41.42 6.93
CA SER A 42 -30.68 -40.10 6.30
C SER A 42 -30.44 -38.97 7.31
N ASN A 43 -31.00 -39.07 8.52
CA ASN A 43 -30.77 -38.09 9.57
C ASN A 43 -29.33 -38.09 10.07
N GLU A 44 -28.73 -39.28 10.25
CA GLU A 44 -27.31 -39.38 10.61
C GLU A 44 -26.40 -38.79 9.53
N TYR A 45 -26.70 -39.09 8.27
CA TYR A 45 -26.00 -38.50 7.12
C TYR A 45 -26.11 -36.97 7.12
N LEU A 46 -27.31 -36.42 7.28
CA LEU A 46 -27.54 -34.98 7.32
C LEU A 46 -26.78 -34.32 8.48
N LYS A 47 -26.75 -34.96 9.65
CA LYS A 47 -25.99 -34.49 10.80
C LYS A 47 -24.49 -34.42 10.51
N LYS A 48 -23.91 -35.51 9.99
CA LYS A 48 -22.48 -35.55 9.60
C LYS A 48 -22.15 -34.52 8.50
N SER A 49 -23.00 -34.42 7.48
CA SER A 49 -22.85 -33.44 6.40
C SER A 49 -22.88 -32.00 6.92
N ASN A 50 -23.77 -31.68 7.86
CA ASN A 50 -23.82 -30.36 8.49
C ASN A 50 -22.61 -30.06 9.36
N GLU A 51 -22.12 -31.04 10.13
CA GLU A 51 -20.90 -30.88 10.93
C GLU A 51 -19.70 -30.55 10.05
N GLU A 52 -19.50 -31.27 8.93
CA GLU A 52 -18.41 -30.99 7.98
C GLU A 52 -18.58 -29.66 7.24
N LYS A 53 -19.81 -29.29 6.83
CA LYS A 53 -20.09 -27.97 6.26
C LYS A 53 -19.77 -26.84 7.25
N SER A 54 -20.05 -27.05 8.53
CA SER A 54 -19.73 -26.07 9.58
C SER A 54 -18.21 -25.92 9.74
N LYS A 55 -17.46 -27.04 9.76
CA LYS A 55 -15.99 -26.99 9.77
C LYS A 55 -15.43 -26.28 8.55
N LEU A 56 -16.01 -26.53 7.37
CA LEU A 56 -15.61 -25.87 6.12
C LEU A 56 -15.81 -24.35 6.20
N LEU A 57 -16.94 -23.88 6.75
CA LEU A 57 -17.20 -22.46 6.96
C LEU A 57 -16.16 -21.82 7.88
N ILE A 58 -15.87 -22.45 9.03
CA ILE A 58 -14.87 -21.97 9.98
C ILE A 58 -13.49 -21.85 9.29
N ALA A 59 -13.08 -22.87 8.53
CA ALA A 59 -11.81 -22.84 7.81
C ALA A 59 -11.77 -21.71 6.75
N TYR A 60 -12.89 -21.42 6.10
CA TYR A 60 -13.00 -20.30 5.16
C TYR A 60 -12.93 -18.93 5.84
N GLU A 61 -13.56 -18.78 7.00
CA GLU A 61 -13.47 -17.56 7.81
C GLU A 61 -12.03 -17.31 8.25
N GLU A 62 -11.34 -18.33 8.78
CA GLU A 62 -9.93 -18.24 9.14
C GLU A 62 -9.05 -17.85 7.95
N TYR A 63 -9.30 -18.47 6.78
CA TYR A 63 -8.57 -18.16 5.55
C TYR A 63 -8.78 -16.71 5.09
N ALA A 64 -10.03 -16.23 5.13
CA ALA A 64 -10.36 -14.86 4.76
C ALA A 64 -9.71 -13.84 5.71
N ASN A 65 -9.73 -14.10 7.01
CA ASN A 65 -9.10 -13.24 8.02
C ASN A 65 -7.57 -13.12 7.81
N GLU A 66 -6.89 -14.23 7.50
CA GLU A 66 -5.45 -14.20 7.21
C GLU A 66 -5.13 -13.40 5.94
N LEU A 67 -5.97 -13.51 4.90
CA LEU A 67 -5.82 -12.70 3.69
C LEU A 67 -6.05 -11.21 3.97
N GLU A 68 -7.07 -10.86 4.76
CA GLU A 68 -7.34 -9.48 5.15
C GLU A 68 -6.18 -8.88 5.96
N HIS A 69 -5.58 -9.67 6.85
CA HIS A 69 -4.39 -9.26 7.60
C HIS A 69 -3.18 -8.99 6.68
N LEU A 70 -2.94 -9.85 5.67
CA LEU A 70 -1.89 -9.60 4.68
C LEU A 70 -2.14 -8.32 3.89
N VAL A 71 -3.36 -8.13 3.40
CA VAL A 71 -3.74 -6.93 2.64
C VAL A 71 -3.54 -5.68 3.50
N SER A 72 -4.02 -5.70 4.75
CA SER A 72 -3.85 -4.62 5.71
C SER A 72 -2.37 -4.30 5.96
N SER A 73 -1.51 -5.31 6.07
CA SER A 73 -0.08 -5.08 6.24
C SER A 73 0.58 -4.47 5.01
N ILE A 74 0.22 -4.92 3.81
CA ILE A 74 0.72 -4.33 2.56
C ILE A 74 0.33 -2.84 2.48
N TYR A 75 -0.91 -2.50 2.87
CA TYR A 75 -1.34 -1.10 2.94
C TYR A 75 -0.54 -0.27 3.94
N LYS A 76 -0.25 -0.82 5.13
CA LYS A 76 0.62 -0.17 6.14
C LYS A 76 2.02 0.09 5.58
N ILE A 77 2.65 -0.93 4.99
CA ILE A 77 3.99 -0.82 4.39
C ILE A 77 3.99 0.23 3.26
N LYS A 78 2.98 0.24 2.40
CA LYS A 78 2.83 1.25 1.34
C LYS A 78 2.71 2.66 1.94
N GLY A 79 1.92 2.82 2.99
CA GLY A 79 1.82 4.07 3.76
C GLY A 79 3.18 4.55 4.26
N ASP A 80 3.94 3.67 4.91
CA ASP A 80 5.27 3.98 5.43
C ASP A 80 6.25 4.38 4.31
N ILE A 81 6.24 3.68 3.17
CA ILE A 81 7.06 4.02 2.01
C ILE A 81 6.71 5.42 1.48
N THR A 82 5.43 5.77 1.38
CA THR A 82 5.01 7.10 0.92
C THR A 82 5.44 8.20 1.90
N ASN A 83 5.34 7.94 3.20
CA ASN A 83 5.80 8.84 4.26
C ASN A 83 7.32 9.02 4.26
N LEU A 84 8.09 7.95 4.04
CA LEU A 84 9.54 8.03 3.88
C LEU A 84 9.92 8.85 2.63
N LYS A 85 9.22 8.63 1.51
CA LYS A 85 9.45 9.38 0.27
C LYS A 85 9.20 10.88 0.44
N SER A 86 8.16 11.28 1.18
CA SER A 86 7.88 12.69 1.47
C SER A 86 8.96 13.31 2.38
N ARG A 87 9.42 12.59 3.41
CA ARG A 87 10.53 13.01 4.29
C ARG A 87 11.87 13.15 3.56
N ILE A 88 12.17 12.26 2.62
CA ILE A 88 13.40 12.37 1.80
C ILE A 88 13.33 13.59 0.88
N LYS A 89 12.18 13.85 0.26
CA LYS A 89 11.97 15.05 -0.59
C LYS A 89 12.14 16.35 0.19
N SER A 90 11.65 16.44 1.43
CA SER A 90 11.77 17.65 2.24
C SER A 90 13.21 17.92 2.70
N ARG A 91 14.02 16.88 2.92
CA ARG A 91 15.45 17.00 3.27
C ARG A 91 16.35 17.48 2.12
N LYS A 92 15.95 17.30 0.86
CA LYS A 92 16.78 17.65 -0.33
C LYS A 92 16.76 19.14 -0.71
N LYS A 93 16.16 20.04 0.06
CA LYS A 93 16.28 21.49 -0.22
C LYS A 93 17.42 22.10 0.60
N PRO A 94 18.64 22.28 0.04
CA PRO A 94 19.59 23.19 0.66
C PRO A 94 18.98 24.58 0.61
N LYS A 95 18.71 25.17 1.78
CA LYS A 95 18.42 26.62 1.87
C LYS A 95 19.65 27.33 1.32
N LYS A 96 19.62 27.76 0.05
CA LYS A 96 20.60 28.68 -0.53
C LYS A 96 20.58 29.94 0.33
N LYS A 97 21.47 30.04 1.31
CA LYS A 97 21.78 31.32 1.97
C LYS A 97 22.40 32.20 0.89
N ILE A 98 21.57 32.99 0.22
CA ILE A 98 22.02 34.04 -0.69
C ILE A 98 22.77 35.05 0.19
N ASN A 99 24.09 34.93 0.24
CA ASN A 99 24.96 35.91 0.88
C ASN A 99 24.82 37.23 0.11
N LYS A 100 23.98 38.14 0.64
CA LYS A 100 23.74 39.50 0.13
C LYS A 100 24.99 40.41 0.11
N LYS A 101 26.19 39.90 0.42
CA LYS A 101 27.43 40.69 0.49
C LYS A 101 28.05 41.03 -0.87
N ARG A 102 27.62 40.46 -2.00
CA ARG A 102 28.21 40.76 -3.34
C ARG A 102 27.47 41.81 -4.18
N ILE A 103 26.28 42.27 -3.77
CA ILE A 103 25.51 43.25 -4.57
C ILE A 103 26.00 44.70 -4.35
N LEU A 104 26.60 45.03 -3.20
CA LEU A 104 27.05 46.40 -2.91
C LEU A 104 28.37 46.79 -3.59
N LYS A 105 29.24 45.84 -3.97
CA LYS A 105 30.55 46.15 -4.58
C LYS A 105 30.48 46.48 -6.09
N ARG A 106 29.37 46.22 -6.77
CA ARG A 106 29.23 46.52 -8.21
C ARG A 106 28.60 47.88 -8.52
N LYS A 107 27.97 48.56 -7.55
CA LYS A 107 27.38 49.89 -7.76
C LYS A 107 28.34 51.06 -7.52
N SER A 108 29.48 50.85 -6.83
CA SER A 108 30.40 51.95 -6.46
C SER A 108 31.46 52.31 -7.50
N ARG A 109 31.56 51.60 -8.64
CA ARG A 109 32.59 51.88 -9.68
C ARG A 109 32.10 52.68 -10.89
N LYS A 110 30.85 53.17 -10.92
CA LYS A 110 30.30 53.89 -12.09
C LYS A 110 30.06 55.40 -11.89
N ARG A 111 30.72 56.04 -10.92
CA ARG A 111 30.71 57.50 -10.78
C ARG A 111 32.08 58.02 -10.32
N LYS A 112 33.00 58.19 -11.27
CA LYS A 112 33.96 59.31 -11.18
C LYS A 112 33.64 60.27 -12.31
N THR A 113 33.26 61.45 -11.85
CA THR A 113 32.74 62.61 -12.52
C THR A 113 33.74 63.22 -13.48
N LYS A 114 33.24 63.70 -14.62
CA LYS A 114 33.94 64.61 -15.53
C LYS A 114 34.29 65.90 -14.79
N ALA A 115 35.56 66.30 -14.82
CA ALA A 115 36.06 67.64 -14.49
C ALA A 115 37.27 67.89 -15.41
N LYS A 116 37.47 68.97 -16.17
CA LYS A 116 37.00 70.36 -16.19
C LYS A 116 37.02 70.86 -17.67
N PRO A 117 36.22 71.86 -18.10
CA PRO A 117 36.47 72.54 -19.36
C PRO A 117 37.62 73.55 -19.21
N ARG A 118 38.64 73.45 -20.07
CA ARG A 118 39.73 74.43 -20.18
C ARG A 118 39.21 75.71 -20.83
N ARG A 119 39.41 76.85 -20.15
CA ARG A 119 39.17 78.23 -20.59
C ARG A 119 39.65 78.48 -22.04
N ARG A 120 38.77 78.92 -22.94
CA ARG A 120 39.16 79.59 -24.20
C ARG A 120 39.31 81.09 -23.94
N LYS A 121 40.48 81.64 -24.25
CA LYS A 121 40.78 83.08 -24.18
C LYS A 121 39.90 83.83 -25.18
N SER A 122 39.29 84.94 -24.77
CA SER A 122 38.57 85.86 -25.66
C SER A 122 39.53 86.51 -26.64
N ARG A 123 39.17 86.50 -27.92
CA ARG A 123 39.88 87.25 -28.98
C ARG A 123 39.45 88.72 -28.92
N LYS A 124 40.44 89.59 -28.86
CA LYS A 124 40.34 91.05 -28.91
C LYS A 124 39.83 91.47 -30.31
N SER A 125 38.67 92.10 -30.39
CA SER A 125 38.19 92.77 -31.60
C SER A 125 38.54 94.25 -31.48
N ARG A 126 39.49 94.73 -32.28
CA ARG A 126 39.66 96.16 -32.56
C ARG A 126 38.64 96.53 -33.63
N ARG A 127 37.76 97.47 -33.32
CA ARG A 127 37.14 98.39 -34.28
C ARG A 127 37.77 99.75 -34.04
#